data_AF-A0AAN0LX05-F1
#
_entry.id   AF-A0AAN0LX05-F1
#
_cell.length_a   1.000
_cell.length_b   1.000
_cell.length_c   1.000
_cell.angle_alpha   90.00
_cell.angle_beta   90.00
_cell.angle_gamma   90.00
#
_symmetry.space_group_name_H-M   'P 1'
#
loop_
_entity.id
_entity.type
_entity.pdbx_description
1 polymer ?
#
loop_
_entity_poly.entity_id
_entity_poly.type
_entity_poly.pdbx_seq_one_letter_code
_entity_poly.pdbx_strand_id
1 'polypeptide(L)'
;MFAWSYTGKKHYTEYDRIRELSTVYNIDAHYPPTFITAGDADPLEAQSFEFDLKLRDNNIPVTSVYWTGSHENLNHDYFFDLSKKPSQEMFETMMIFMQRKPF
;
A
#
# COMPACT_ATOMS: atom_id res chain seq x y z
N MET A 1 11.81 -16.20 1.04
CA MET A 1 13.28 -16.18 0.91
C MET A 1 13.87 -14.82 1.34
N PHE A 2 13.21 -13.70 1.04
CA PHE A 2 13.67 -12.34 1.37
C PHE A 2 13.86 -12.04 2.87
N ALA A 3 12.90 -12.35 3.73
CA ALA A 3 13.03 -11.97 5.15
C ALA A 3 14.23 -12.64 5.86
N TRP A 4 14.64 -13.84 5.44
CA TRP A 4 15.86 -14.47 5.96
C TRP A 4 17.12 -13.68 5.56
N SER A 5 17.26 -13.26 4.30
CA SER A 5 18.44 -12.49 3.89
C SER A 5 18.58 -11.16 4.63
N TYR A 6 17.48 -10.54 5.06
CA TYR A 6 17.50 -9.30 5.83
C TYR A 6 17.69 -9.51 7.35
N THR A 7 17.22 -10.63 7.91
CA THR A 7 17.28 -10.89 9.36
C THR A 7 18.44 -11.79 9.79
N GLY A 8 19.07 -12.50 8.85
CA GLY A 8 20.06 -13.54 9.13
C GLY A 8 19.48 -14.82 9.77
N LYS A 9 18.17 -14.85 10.10
CA LYS A 9 17.49 -16.00 10.71
C LYS A 9 16.61 -16.73 9.70
N LYS A 10 16.78 -18.06 9.60
CA LYS A 10 15.94 -18.90 8.73
C LYS A 10 14.46 -18.87 9.18
N HIS A 11 14.24 -18.94 10.49
CA HIS A 11 12.94 -18.69 11.14
C HIS A 11 12.80 -17.18 11.41
N TYR A 12 12.71 -16.38 10.35
CA TYR A 12 12.71 -14.92 10.44
C TYR A 12 11.55 -14.35 11.29
N THR A 13 10.46 -15.11 11.47
CA THR A 13 9.33 -14.74 12.34
C THR A 13 9.69 -14.70 13.82
N GLU A 14 10.79 -15.37 14.21
CA GLU A 14 11.36 -15.37 15.57
C GLU A 14 12.49 -14.33 15.71
N TYR A 15 12.67 -13.46 14.72
CA TYR A 15 13.60 -12.35 14.84
C TYR A 15 12.99 -11.29 15.78
N ASP A 16 13.72 -10.93 16.84
CA ASP A 16 13.17 -10.06 17.91
C ASP A 16 12.74 -8.68 17.40
N ARG A 17 13.34 -8.23 16.29
CA ARG A 17 13.06 -6.95 15.63
C ARG A 17 12.23 -7.12 14.36
N ILE A 18 11.53 -8.24 14.18
CA ILE A 18 10.75 -8.53 12.96
C ILE A 18 9.72 -7.44 12.62
N ARG A 19 9.15 -6.80 13.66
CA ARG A 19 8.16 -5.72 13.51
C ARG A 19 8.74 -4.45 12.89
N GLU A 20 10.05 -4.24 12.96
CA GLU A 20 10.70 -3.09 12.30
C GLU A 20 10.66 -3.19 10.77
N LEU A 21 10.48 -4.40 10.22
CA LEU A 21 10.38 -4.62 8.77
C LEU A 21 8.96 -4.35 8.23
N SER A 22 8.02 -3.95 9.08
CA SER A 22 6.62 -3.80 8.72
C SER A 22 6.12 -2.42 9.11
N THR A 23 5.66 -1.66 8.12
CA THR A 23 5.21 -0.27 8.30
C THR A 23 3.99 -0.18 9.22
N VAL A 24 3.09 -1.16 9.20
CA VAL A 24 1.86 -1.16 10.04
C VAL A 24 2.13 -1.11 11.54
N TYR A 25 3.29 -1.60 12.00
CA TYR A 25 3.68 -1.54 13.41
C TYR A 25 4.34 -0.22 13.83
N ASN A 26 4.67 0.65 12.86
CA ASN A 26 5.46 1.85 13.08
C ASN A 26 4.72 3.15 12.67
N ILE A 27 3.41 3.06 12.40
CA ILE A 27 2.57 4.23 12.14
C ILE A 27 2.34 5.01 13.44
N ASP A 28 2.48 6.33 13.38
CA ASP A 28 2.15 7.27 14.46
C ASP A 28 1.42 8.52 13.91
N ALA A 29 1.11 9.48 14.79
CA ALA A 29 0.39 10.70 14.41
C ALA A 29 1.17 11.65 13.47
N HIS A 30 2.46 11.41 13.24
CA HIS A 30 3.30 12.21 12.35
C HIS A 30 3.37 11.64 10.92
N TYR A 31 2.75 10.48 10.68
CA TYR A 31 2.73 9.88 9.36
C TYR A 31 2.02 10.82 8.36
N PRO A 32 2.57 11.01 7.14
CA PRO A 32 1.98 11.92 6.18
C PRO A 32 0.65 11.41 5.64
N PRO A 33 -0.22 12.30 5.12
CA PRO A 33 -1.30 11.89 4.24
C PRO A 33 -0.78 10.92 3.18
N THR A 34 -1.50 9.81 2.96
CA THR A 34 -1.00 8.69 2.17
C THR A 34 -1.95 8.38 1.01
N PHE A 35 -1.37 8.03 -0.14
CA PHE A 35 -2.08 7.47 -1.28
C PHE A 35 -1.79 5.96 -1.38
N ILE A 36 -2.80 5.13 -1.55
CA ILE A 36 -2.67 3.66 -1.65
C ILE A 36 -3.46 3.17 -2.87
N THR A 37 -2.89 2.23 -3.63
CA THR A 37 -3.62 1.55 -4.71
C THR A 37 -3.25 0.07 -4.75
N ALA A 38 -4.20 -0.77 -5.15
CA ALA A 38 -3.96 -2.19 -5.45
C ALA A 38 -4.91 -2.67 -6.55
N GLY A 39 -4.40 -3.56 -7.40
CA GLY A 39 -5.19 -4.25 -8.41
C GLY A 39 -5.93 -5.45 -7.82
N ASP A 40 -7.00 -5.90 -8.49
CA ASP A 40 -7.86 -7.01 -8.05
C ASP A 40 -7.25 -8.40 -8.21
N ALA A 41 -6.09 -8.49 -8.87
CA ALA A 41 -5.26 -9.69 -8.94
C ALA A 41 -3.89 -9.50 -8.26
N ASP A 42 -3.71 -8.45 -7.46
CA ASP A 42 -2.48 -8.23 -6.71
C ASP A 42 -2.41 -9.16 -5.48
N PRO A 43 -1.41 -10.07 -5.37
CA PRO A 43 -1.27 -10.93 -4.20
C PRO A 43 -1.01 -10.17 -2.89
N LEU A 44 -0.71 -8.88 -2.96
CA LEU A 44 -0.45 -8.00 -1.82
C LEU A 44 -1.65 -7.09 -1.46
N GLU A 45 -2.80 -7.25 -2.12
CA GLU A 45 -3.99 -6.42 -1.88
C GLU A 45 -4.39 -6.39 -0.39
N ALA A 46 -4.39 -7.55 0.28
CA ALA A 46 -4.70 -7.65 1.71
C ALA A 46 -3.75 -6.83 2.60
N GLN A 47 -2.48 -6.70 2.23
CA GLN A 47 -1.51 -5.86 2.96
C GLN A 47 -1.83 -4.37 2.77
N SER A 48 -2.31 -4.00 1.57
CA SER A 48 -2.75 -2.63 1.29
C SER A 48 -3.96 -2.26 2.14
N PHE A 49 -4.92 -3.18 2.34
CA PHE A 49 -6.07 -2.95 3.23
C PHE A 49 -5.67 -2.85 4.70
N GLU A 50 -4.78 -3.72 5.18
CA GLU A 50 -4.28 -3.66 6.56
C GLU A 50 -3.59 -2.30 6.82
N PHE A 51 -2.79 -1.83 5.88
CA PHE A 51 -2.11 -0.54 5.97
C PHE A 51 -3.07 0.64 5.94
N ASP A 52 -4.05 0.65 5.01
CA ASP A 52 -5.10 1.68 4.96
C ASP A 52 -5.86 1.76 6.30
N LEU A 53 -6.37 0.63 6.80
CA LEU A 53 -7.08 0.56 8.08
C LEU A 53 -6.23 1.13 9.22
N LYS A 54 -4.96 0.73 9.32
CA LYS A 54 -4.08 1.18 10.40
C LYS A 54 -3.77 2.68 10.34
N LEU A 55 -3.64 3.25 9.15
CA LEU A 55 -3.47 4.69 8.97
C LEU A 55 -4.73 5.45 9.42
N ARG A 56 -5.91 5.00 8.99
CA ARG A 56 -7.19 5.61 9.37
C ARG A 56 -7.45 5.54 10.86
N ASP A 57 -7.13 4.42 11.51
CA ASP A 57 -7.22 4.26 12.98
C ASP A 57 -6.36 5.26 13.74
N ASN A 58 -5.25 5.73 13.13
CA ASN A 58 -4.39 6.77 13.68
C ASN A 58 -4.77 8.19 13.21
N ASN A 59 -5.95 8.36 12.62
CA ASN A 59 -6.45 9.64 12.08
C ASN A 59 -5.59 10.23 10.95
N ILE A 60 -4.83 9.40 10.24
CA ILE A 60 -4.04 9.86 9.09
C ILE A 60 -4.94 9.90 7.86
N PRO A 61 -4.95 10.99 7.08
CA PRO A 61 -5.74 11.06 5.85
C PRO A 61 -5.23 10.06 4.81
N VAL A 62 -6.12 9.20 4.30
CA VAL A 62 -5.81 8.22 3.25
C VAL A 62 -6.69 8.43 2.03
N THR A 63 -6.05 8.51 0.86
CA THR A 63 -6.71 8.40 -0.45
C THR A 63 -6.39 7.04 -1.01
N SER A 64 -7.40 6.24 -1.32
CA SER A 64 -7.19 4.90 -1.87
C SER A 64 -7.96 4.66 -3.15
N VAL A 65 -7.37 3.86 -4.05
CA VAL A 65 -7.97 3.38 -5.29
C VAL A 65 -7.82 1.86 -5.30
N TYR A 66 -8.94 1.15 -5.14
CA TYR A 66 -8.95 -0.31 -5.15
C TYR A 66 -9.87 -0.83 -6.25
N TRP A 67 -9.44 -1.90 -6.89
CA TRP A 67 -10.17 -2.53 -7.98
C TRP A 67 -10.87 -3.82 -7.56
N THR A 68 -10.89 -4.14 -6.27
CA THR A 68 -11.44 -5.36 -5.69
C THR A 68 -12.80 -5.72 -6.28
N GLY A 69 -12.89 -6.90 -6.88
CA GLY A 69 -14.14 -7.39 -7.50
C GLY A 69 -14.48 -6.74 -8.85
N SER A 70 -13.58 -5.97 -9.46
CA SER A 70 -13.79 -5.41 -10.81
C SER A 70 -13.68 -6.47 -11.91
N HIS A 71 -12.97 -7.58 -11.66
CA HIS A 71 -12.67 -8.63 -12.64
C HIS A 71 -11.80 -8.16 -13.81
N GLU A 72 -11.05 -7.08 -13.62
CA GLU A 72 -10.12 -6.50 -14.61
C GLU A 72 -8.77 -7.24 -14.63
N ASN A 73 -8.52 -8.15 -13.66
CA ASN A 73 -7.31 -8.96 -13.56
C ASN A 73 -6.03 -8.12 -13.53
N LEU A 74 -6.04 -7.09 -12.70
CA LEU A 74 -5.00 -6.11 -12.50
C LEU A 74 -3.97 -6.67 -11.51
N ASN A 75 -2.81 -7.06 -12.05
CA ASN A 75 -1.70 -7.60 -11.27
C ASN A 75 -0.97 -6.50 -10.47
N HIS A 76 0.07 -6.93 -9.74
CA HIS A 76 0.99 -6.01 -9.08
C HIS A 76 1.50 -4.91 -10.03
N ASP A 77 1.52 -3.68 -9.53
CA ASP A 77 1.88 -2.48 -10.26
C ASP A 77 1.10 -2.25 -11.58
N TYR A 78 -0.19 -2.61 -11.61
CA TYR A 78 -1.05 -2.46 -12.80
C TYR A 78 -0.99 -1.07 -13.45
N PHE A 79 -0.73 -0.04 -12.62
CA PHE A 79 -0.71 1.35 -13.01
C PHE A 79 0.43 1.77 -13.95
N PHE A 80 1.47 0.95 -14.13
CA PHE A 80 2.51 1.24 -15.13
C PHE A 80 1.99 1.16 -16.57
N ASP A 81 0.90 0.43 -16.80
CA ASP A 81 0.28 0.33 -18.12
C ASP A 81 -0.79 1.41 -18.32
N LEU A 82 -0.36 2.62 -18.69
CA LEU A 82 -1.25 3.76 -18.97
C LEU A 82 -2.13 3.58 -20.23
N SER A 83 -1.98 2.49 -20.99
CA SER A 83 -2.94 2.16 -22.05
C SER A 83 -4.28 1.68 -21.50
N LYS A 84 -4.29 1.23 -20.24
CA LYS A 84 -5.48 0.73 -19.55
C LYS A 84 -6.22 1.87 -18.84
N LYS A 85 -7.55 1.83 -18.93
CA LYS A 85 -8.44 2.79 -18.26
C LYS A 85 -8.26 2.80 -16.73
N PRO A 86 -8.16 1.66 -16.02
CA PRO A 86 -7.85 1.65 -14.59
C PRO A 86 -6.59 2.42 -14.18
N SER A 87 -5.54 2.35 -15.00
CA SER A 87 -4.28 3.05 -14.76
C SER A 87 -4.43 4.56 -14.94
N GLN A 88 -5.22 4.99 -15.92
CA GLN A 88 -5.53 6.40 -16.16
C GLN A 88 -6.35 6.99 -15.00
N GLU A 89 -7.39 6.29 -14.54
CA GLU A 89 -8.22 6.73 -13.40
C GLU A 89 -7.42 6.82 -12.09
N MET A 90 -6.55 5.84 -11.84
CA MET A 90 -5.61 5.88 -10.72
C MET A 90 -4.70 7.10 -10.83
N PHE A 91 -4.08 7.31 -12.00
CA PHE A 91 -3.16 8.41 -12.24
C PHE A 91 -3.83 9.77 -12.02
N GLU A 92 -5.05 9.98 -12.50
CA GLU A 92 -5.83 11.20 -12.25
C GLU A 92 -6.06 11.42 -10.74
N THR A 93 -6.43 10.37 -10.01
CA THR A 93 -6.64 10.43 -8.56
C THR A 93 -5.33 10.75 -7.81
N MET A 94 -4.22 10.14 -8.23
CA MET A 94 -2.88 10.43 -7.69
C MET A 94 -2.49 11.89 -7.94
N MET A 95 -2.75 12.43 -9.13
CA MET A 95 -2.47 13.84 -9.44
C MET A 95 -3.30 14.79 -8.56
N ILE A 96 -4.58 14.48 -8.32
CA ILE A 96 -5.42 15.23 -7.38
C ILE A 96 -4.82 15.17 -5.97
N PHE A 97 -4.40 13.99 -5.51
CA PHE A 97 -3.75 13.81 -4.21
C PHE A 97 -2.49 14.69 -4.08
N MET A 98 -1.62 14.70 -5.10
CA MET A 98 -0.37 15.47 -5.11
C MET A 98 -0.60 16.99 -5.14
N GLN A 99 -1.73 17.45 -5.69
CA GLN A 99 -2.08 18.87 -5.73
C GLN A 99 -2.66 19.40 -4.42
N ARG A 100 -3.01 18.52 -3.47
CA ARG A 100 -3.48 18.95 -2.15
C ARG A 100 -2.33 19.66 -1.45
N LYS A 101 -2.56 20.91 -1.03
CA LYS A 101 -1.56 21.63 -0.22
C LYS A 101 -1.29 20.82 1.06
N PRO A 102 -0.03 20.50 1.38
CA PRO A 102 0.29 20.06 2.73
C PRO A 102 -0.13 21.18 3.68
N PHE A 103 -0.80 20.81 4.77
CA PHE A 103 -1.34 21.72 5.77
C PHE A 103 -0.35 22.80 6.21
#